data_AF-A0A4R5VN49-F1
#
_entry.id   AF-A0A4R5VN49-F1
#
_cell.length_a   1.000
_cell.length_b   1.000
_cell.length_c   1.000
_cell.angle_alpha   90.00
_cell.angle_beta   90.00
_cell.angle_gamma   90.00
#
_symmetry.space_group_name_H-M   'P 1'
#
loop_
_entity.id
_entity.type
_entity.pdbx_description
1 polymer ?
#
loop_
_entity_poly.entity_id
_entity_poly.type
_entity_poly.pdbx_seq_one_letter_code
_entity_poly.pdbx_strand_id
1 'polypeptide(L)'
;MAFKEGLAQSEKAYNQFTEVSSLFAKTVREDFLSTWQWWFGLALFIVPWIVWIIFRKKESTGRLLLGGLLTIILSLTIDLAALSLGLWSYPMVIIPLAPFLFLPYHFSLAPVAVMLALQIKPKMNTLLKGVIFSAIAAFGGMNFFKAIGFYNAKNWSTLYDFIIFFTLYYVAYAVTTVESYSKLDEA
;
A
#
# COMPACT_ATOMS: atom_id res chain seq x y z
N MET A 1 16.56 19.03 32.52
CA MET A 1 17.51 19.49 31.50
C MET A 1 17.36 18.65 30.23
N ALA A 2 17.59 17.33 30.32
CA ALA A 2 17.43 16.38 29.20
C ALA A 2 16.09 16.45 28.43
N PHE A 3 14.95 16.68 29.10
CA PHE A 3 13.65 16.80 28.43
C PHE A 3 13.57 17.99 27.46
N LYS A 4 14.01 19.18 27.90
CA LYS A 4 13.98 20.40 27.06
C LYS A 4 14.97 20.29 25.89
N GLU A 5 16.14 19.70 26.15
CA GLU A 5 17.13 19.42 25.10
C GLU A 5 16.61 18.41 24.08
N GLY A 6 15.93 17.35 24.53
CA GLY A 6 15.29 16.37 23.63
C GLY A 6 14.21 17.00 22.75
N LEU A 7 13.38 17.89 23.31
CA LEU A 7 12.40 18.64 22.50
C LEU A 7 13.06 19.54 21.46
N ALA A 8 14.15 20.23 21.83
CA ALA A 8 14.89 21.08 20.88
C ALA A 8 15.52 20.28 19.74
N GLN A 9 16.04 19.08 20.03
CA GLN A 9 16.57 18.17 18.99
C GLN A 9 15.46 17.66 18.07
N SER A 10 14.31 17.29 18.63
CA SER A 10 13.13 16.86 17.87
C SER A 10 12.65 17.97 16.92
N GLU A 11 12.54 19.20 17.41
CA GLU A 11 12.14 20.36 16.60
C GLU A 11 13.12 20.61 15.44
N LYS A 12 14.43 20.48 15.72
CA LYS A 12 15.45 20.58 14.67
C LYS A 12 15.25 19.51 13.58
N ALA A 13 14.91 18.28 13.95
CA ALA A 13 14.64 17.21 13.01
C ALA A 13 13.37 17.49 12.17
N TYR A 14 12.32 18.05 12.78
CA TYR A 14 11.10 18.46 12.05
C TYR A 14 11.36 19.58 11.03
N ASN A 15 12.24 20.53 11.36
CA ASN A 15 12.64 21.56 10.40
C ASN A 15 13.34 20.95 9.18
N GLN A 16 14.28 20.04 9.39
CA GLN A 16 14.93 19.30 8.30
C GLN A 16 13.93 18.47 7.48
N PHE A 17 12.99 17.81 8.16
CA PHE A 17 11.92 17.06 7.49
C PHE A 17 11.05 17.95 6.60
N THR A 18 10.74 19.16 7.05
CA THR A 18 9.96 20.15 6.29
C THR A 18 10.71 20.61 5.04
N GLU A 19 12.01 20.90 5.17
CA GLU A 19 12.88 21.24 4.03
C GLU A 19 12.91 20.09 3.00
N VAL A 20 13.11 18.85 3.44
CA VAL A 20 13.10 17.67 2.56
C VAL A 20 11.75 17.50 1.88
N SER A 21 10.65 17.68 2.60
CA SER A 21 9.30 17.60 2.04
C SER A 21 9.07 18.68 0.98
N SER A 22 9.57 19.90 1.20
CA SER A 22 9.51 20.98 0.21
C SER A 22 10.31 20.67 -1.06
N LEU A 23 11.47 20.00 -0.91
CA LEU A 23 12.29 19.58 -2.04
C LEU A 23 11.57 18.54 -2.90
N PHE A 24 10.91 17.56 -2.27
CA PHE A 24 10.07 16.60 -3.01
C PHE A 24 8.91 17.29 -3.72
N ALA A 25 8.20 18.21 -3.05
CA ALA A 25 7.11 18.95 -3.68
C ALA A 25 7.57 19.75 -4.91
N LYS A 26 8.74 20.39 -4.82
CA LYS A 26 9.38 21.08 -5.93
C LYS A 26 9.73 20.11 -7.07
N THR A 27 10.39 19.00 -6.75
CA THR A 27 10.76 17.95 -7.71
C THR A 27 9.53 17.40 -8.44
N VAL A 28 8.44 17.15 -7.71
CA VAL A 28 7.17 16.69 -8.31
C VAL A 28 6.68 17.71 -9.33
N ARG A 29 6.62 18.98 -8.93
CA ARG A 29 6.08 20.06 -9.74
C ARG A 29 6.90 20.34 -10.99
N GLU A 30 8.22 20.41 -10.85
CA GLU A 30 9.14 20.84 -11.91
C GLU A 30 9.54 19.67 -12.82
N ASP A 31 9.77 18.48 -12.25
CA ASP A 31 10.39 17.36 -12.97
C ASP A 31 9.41 16.22 -13.27
N PHE A 32 8.46 15.90 -12.38
CA PHE A 32 7.63 14.69 -12.53
C PHE A 32 6.29 14.93 -13.22
N LEU A 33 5.61 16.06 -13.02
CA LEU A 33 4.25 16.29 -13.57
C LEU A 33 4.14 16.11 -15.09
N SER A 34 5.20 16.39 -15.84
CA SER A 34 5.25 16.25 -17.30
C SER A 34 5.57 14.83 -17.77
N THR A 35 5.92 13.92 -16.86
CA THR A 35 6.32 12.55 -17.17
C THR A 35 5.11 11.61 -17.22
N TRP A 36 5.15 10.62 -18.11
CA TRP A 36 4.09 9.61 -18.18
C TRP A 36 4.03 8.77 -16.90
N GLN A 37 5.16 8.61 -16.21
CA GLN A 37 5.28 7.94 -14.92
C GLN A 37 4.36 8.58 -13.89
N TRP A 38 4.32 9.91 -13.80
CA TRP A 38 3.48 10.58 -12.81
C TRP A 38 1.99 10.34 -13.08
N TRP A 39 1.56 10.46 -14.33
CA TRP A 39 0.19 10.16 -14.74
C TRP A 39 -0.18 8.69 -14.55
N PHE A 40 0.77 7.77 -14.78
CA PHE A 40 0.58 6.36 -14.48
C PHE A 40 0.41 6.13 -12.98
N GLY A 41 1.22 6.76 -12.13
CA GLY A 41 1.07 6.71 -10.68
C GLY A 41 -0.29 7.25 -10.20
N LEU A 42 -0.79 8.33 -10.82
CA LEU A 42 -2.13 8.84 -10.55
C LEU A 42 -3.22 7.84 -11.02
N ALA A 43 -3.05 7.23 -12.18
CA ALA A 43 -3.96 6.21 -12.67
C ALA A 43 -3.99 4.98 -11.75
N LEU A 44 -2.86 4.55 -11.19
CA LEU A 44 -2.79 3.49 -10.19
C LEU A 44 -3.56 3.83 -8.90
N PHE A 45 -3.73 5.12 -8.59
CA PHE A 45 -4.56 5.54 -7.46
C PHE A 45 -6.06 5.44 -7.80
N ILE A 46 -6.46 5.88 -8.99
CA ILE A 46 -7.88 6.08 -9.34
C ILE A 46 -8.51 4.82 -9.99
N VAL A 47 -7.84 4.24 -10.98
CA VAL A 47 -8.39 3.18 -11.83
C VAL A 47 -8.77 1.92 -11.05
N PRO A 48 -7.95 1.40 -10.10
CA PRO A 48 -8.34 0.20 -9.36
C PRO A 48 -9.66 0.39 -8.60
N TRP A 49 -9.88 1.55 -7.97
CA TRP A 49 -11.14 1.85 -7.31
C TRP A 49 -12.33 1.89 -8.25
N ILE A 50 -12.18 2.49 -9.45
CA ILE A 50 -13.23 2.47 -10.48
C ILE A 50 -13.56 1.02 -10.87
N VAL A 51 -12.54 0.21 -11.17
CA VAL A 51 -12.69 -1.21 -11.50
C VAL A 51 -13.41 -1.96 -10.37
N TRP A 52 -12.99 -1.76 -9.12
CA TRP A 52 -13.62 -2.41 -7.97
C TRP A 52 -15.08 -1.96 -7.81
N ILE A 53 -15.39 -0.67 -7.97
CA ILE A 53 -16.76 -0.18 -7.86
C ILE A 53 -17.68 -0.85 -8.89
N ILE A 54 -17.20 -1.04 -10.12
CA ILE A 54 -17.97 -1.66 -11.22
C ILE A 54 -18.14 -3.18 -10.99
N PHE A 55 -17.07 -3.88 -10.61
CA PHE A 55 -17.04 -5.34 -10.58
C PHE A 55 -17.22 -5.96 -9.18
N ARG A 56 -17.37 -5.17 -8.12
CA ARG A 56 -17.53 -5.70 -6.76
C ARG A 56 -18.82 -6.52 -6.61
N LYS A 57 -18.73 -7.57 -5.79
CA LYS A 57 -19.91 -8.28 -5.30
C LYS A 57 -20.65 -7.43 -4.26
N LYS A 58 -21.77 -6.80 -4.67
CA LYS A 58 -22.49 -5.81 -3.86
C LYS A 58 -22.97 -6.37 -2.52
N GLU A 59 -23.38 -7.64 -2.50
CA GLU A 59 -23.86 -8.37 -1.30
C GLU A 59 -22.75 -8.63 -0.28
N SER A 60 -21.48 -8.44 -0.68
CA SER A 60 -20.31 -8.66 0.17
C SER A 60 -19.45 -7.41 0.29
N THR A 61 -20.01 -6.23 -0.01
CA THR A 61 -19.27 -4.95 0.00
C THR A 61 -18.60 -4.69 1.35
N GLY A 62 -19.32 -4.82 2.47
CA GLY A 62 -18.80 -4.53 3.80
C GLY A 62 -17.59 -5.39 4.19
N ARG A 63 -17.70 -6.72 3.99
CA ARG A 63 -16.60 -7.64 4.29
C ARG A 63 -15.39 -7.41 3.38
N LEU A 64 -15.61 -7.10 2.10
CA LEU A 64 -14.52 -6.79 1.17
C LEU A 64 -13.81 -5.50 1.60
N LEU A 65 -14.56 -4.44 1.89
CA LEU A 65 -14.00 -3.17 2.36
C LEU A 65 -13.22 -3.33 3.67
N LEU A 66 -13.68 -4.18 4.59
CA LEU A 66 -12.95 -4.48 5.82
C LEU A 66 -11.64 -5.22 5.54
N GLY A 67 -11.66 -6.20 4.63
CA GLY A 67 -10.43 -6.87 4.17
C GLY A 67 -9.45 -5.91 3.50
N GLY A 68 -9.96 -4.99 2.67
CA GLY A 68 -9.18 -3.90 2.08
C GLY A 68 -8.61 -2.94 3.13
N LEU A 69 -9.41 -2.53 4.12
CA LEU A 69 -8.98 -1.65 5.20
C LEU A 69 -7.85 -2.27 6.04
N LEU A 70 -7.96 -3.55 6.40
CA LEU A 70 -6.89 -4.24 7.11
C LEU A 70 -5.63 -4.38 6.25
N THR A 71 -5.80 -4.59 4.95
CA THR A 71 -4.67 -4.58 4.00
C THR A 71 -3.96 -3.22 4.00
N ILE A 72 -4.71 -2.11 4.00
CA ILE A 72 -4.14 -0.75 4.11
C ILE A 72 -3.34 -0.61 5.42
N ILE A 73 -3.96 -0.92 6.55
CA ILE A 73 -3.35 -0.76 7.89
C ILE A 73 -2.05 -1.56 7.99
N LEU A 74 -2.09 -2.85 7.63
CA LEU A 74 -0.93 -3.72 7.75
C LEU A 74 0.18 -3.36 6.76
N SER A 75 -0.18 -3.10 5.49
CA SER A 75 0.81 -2.74 4.48
C SER A 75 1.52 -1.43 4.80
N LEU A 76 0.79 -0.40 5.26
CA LEU A 76 1.39 0.86 5.70
C LEU A 76 2.25 0.69 6.94
N THR A 77 1.83 -0.14 7.91
CA THR A 77 2.63 -0.39 9.13
C THR A 77 3.96 -1.04 8.78
N ILE A 78 3.95 -2.06 7.91
CA ILE A 78 5.17 -2.73 7.42
C ILE A 78 6.04 -1.73 6.64
N ASP A 79 5.43 -0.92 5.78
CA ASP A 79 6.15 0.04 4.94
C ASP A 79 6.84 1.13 5.76
N LEU A 80 6.15 1.70 6.76
CA LEU A 80 6.73 2.68 7.66
C LEU A 80 7.93 2.11 8.44
N ALA A 81 7.85 0.85 8.89
CA ALA A 81 8.97 0.19 9.54
C ALA A 81 10.15 -0.02 8.58
N ALA A 82 9.88 -0.52 7.37
CA ALA A 82 10.91 -0.77 6.36
C ALA A 82 11.59 0.52 5.86
N LEU A 83 10.84 1.60 5.66
CA LEU A 83 11.36 2.92 5.29
C LEU A 83 12.22 3.51 6.40
N SER A 84 11.79 3.39 7.66
CA SER A 84 12.55 3.86 8.83
C SER A 84 13.88 3.12 8.98
N LEU A 85 13.93 1.85 8.59
CA LEU A 85 15.14 1.02 8.54
C LEU A 85 15.95 1.23 7.24
N GLY A 86 15.45 2.03 6.30
CA GLY A 86 16.12 2.30 5.02
C GLY A 86 16.18 1.09 4.09
N LEU A 87 15.31 0.08 4.27
CA LEU A 87 15.31 -1.16 3.50
C LEU A 87 14.89 -0.96 2.05
N TRP A 88 14.09 0.07 1.76
CA TRP A 88 13.77 0.51 0.41
C TRP A 88 13.49 2.01 0.36
N SER A 89 13.13 2.51 -0.82
CA SER A 89 12.63 3.87 -1.03
C SER A 89 11.76 3.95 -2.28
N TYR A 90 10.94 4.99 -2.37
CA TYR A 90 10.11 5.29 -3.53
C TYR A 90 10.61 6.56 -4.23
N PRO A 91 11.45 6.45 -5.28
CA PRO A 91 12.01 7.63 -5.95
C PRO A 91 10.95 8.46 -6.68
N MET A 92 9.93 7.80 -7.22
CA MET A 92 8.84 8.45 -7.92
C MET A 92 7.77 8.92 -6.93
N VAL A 93 7.77 10.21 -6.61
CA VAL A 93 6.76 10.81 -5.74
C VAL A 93 5.57 11.25 -6.58
N ILE A 94 4.38 10.76 -6.21
CA ILE A 94 3.13 11.13 -6.91
C ILE A 94 2.40 12.23 -6.16
N ILE A 95 2.25 12.08 -4.84
CA ILE A 95 1.55 13.04 -3.98
C ILE A 95 2.55 13.52 -2.91
N PRO A 96 2.92 14.81 -2.89
CA PRO A 96 3.94 15.32 -1.98
C PRO A 96 3.47 15.47 -0.52
N LEU A 97 2.25 15.02 -0.18
CA LEU A 97 1.72 15.01 1.20
C LEU A 97 2.49 14.04 2.11
N ALA A 98 2.89 12.90 1.57
CA ALA A 98 3.71 11.90 2.25
C ALA A 98 4.73 11.36 1.24
N PRO A 99 5.78 12.14 0.91
CA PRO A 99 6.65 11.85 -0.23
C PRO A 99 7.43 10.55 -0.07
N PHE A 100 7.54 10.04 1.15
CA PHE A 100 8.18 8.78 1.47
C PHE A 100 7.27 7.56 1.28
N LEU A 101 5.96 7.75 1.07
CA LEU A 101 5.00 6.66 0.89
C LEU A 101 4.54 6.60 -0.57
N PHE A 102 4.52 5.39 -1.13
CA PHE A 102 3.88 5.18 -2.42
C PHE A 102 2.36 5.04 -2.26
N LEU A 103 1.68 6.16 -1.99
CA LEU A 103 0.24 6.18 -1.66
C LEU A 103 -0.66 5.45 -2.67
N PRO A 104 -0.46 5.53 -4.01
CA PRO A 104 -1.20 4.71 -4.98
C PRO A 104 -1.13 3.21 -4.72
N TYR A 105 0.01 2.70 -4.28
CA TYR A 105 0.13 1.30 -3.94
C TYR A 105 -0.64 0.96 -2.66
N HIS A 106 -0.46 1.72 -1.59
CA HIS A 106 -1.04 1.40 -0.27
C HIS A 106 -2.54 1.64 -0.18
N PHE A 107 -3.06 2.73 -0.76
CA PHE A 107 -4.47 3.12 -0.65
C PHE A 107 -5.35 2.63 -1.79
N SER A 108 -4.77 2.09 -2.86
CA SER A 108 -5.53 1.64 -4.02
C SER A 108 -5.08 0.25 -4.44
N LEU A 109 -3.87 0.11 -4.96
CA LEU A 109 -3.48 -1.13 -5.64
C LEU A 109 -3.52 -2.35 -4.73
N ALA A 110 -2.86 -2.32 -3.57
CA ALA A 110 -2.82 -3.45 -2.64
C ALA A 110 -4.22 -3.82 -2.09
N PRO A 111 -5.00 -2.90 -1.47
CA PRO A 111 -6.31 -3.26 -0.94
C PRO A 111 -7.30 -3.68 -2.03
N VAL A 112 -7.32 -3.00 -3.18
CA VAL A 112 -8.22 -3.36 -4.27
C VAL A 112 -7.84 -4.72 -4.87
N ALA A 113 -6.54 -4.96 -5.11
CA ALA A 113 -6.09 -6.25 -5.67
C ALA A 113 -6.44 -7.41 -4.73
N VAL A 114 -6.27 -7.25 -3.41
CA VAL A 114 -6.69 -8.26 -2.43
C VAL A 114 -8.21 -8.47 -2.48
N MET A 115 -9.02 -7.40 -2.48
CA MET A 115 -10.47 -7.52 -2.56
C MET A 115 -10.93 -8.23 -3.85
N LEU A 116 -10.33 -7.88 -4.99
CA LEU A 116 -10.60 -8.52 -6.28
C LEU A 116 -10.19 -9.99 -6.26
N ALA A 117 -9.00 -10.29 -5.75
CA ALA A 117 -8.53 -11.65 -5.59
C ALA A 117 -9.55 -12.45 -4.77
N LEU A 118 -9.92 -11.99 -3.57
CA LEU A 118 -10.87 -12.68 -2.69
C LEU A 118 -12.21 -12.99 -3.38
N GLN A 119 -12.80 -12.04 -4.09
CA GLN A 119 -14.11 -12.25 -4.73
C GLN A 119 -14.07 -13.09 -6.03
N ILE A 120 -12.95 -13.10 -6.77
CA ILE A 120 -12.83 -13.87 -8.02
C ILE A 120 -12.65 -15.36 -7.69
N LYS A 121 -13.52 -16.22 -8.22
CA LYS A 121 -13.52 -17.67 -7.95
C LYS A 121 -13.41 -17.98 -6.43
N PRO A 122 -14.42 -17.61 -5.62
CA PRO A 122 -14.36 -17.72 -4.16
C PRO A 122 -14.30 -19.18 -3.66
N LYS A 123 -14.71 -20.15 -4.49
CA LYS A 123 -14.65 -21.58 -4.20
C LYS A 123 -13.29 -22.23 -4.54
N MET A 124 -12.34 -21.48 -5.10
CA MET A 124 -11.00 -21.98 -5.39
C MET A 124 -10.25 -22.26 -4.09
N ASN A 125 -9.34 -23.25 -4.10
CA ASN A 125 -8.47 -23.55 -2.97
C ASN A 125 -7.76 -22.26 -2.49
N THR A 126 -7.97 -21.90 -1.22
CA THR A 126 -7.48 -20.65 -0.63
C THR A 126 -5.96 -20.57 -0.63
N LEU A 127 -5.27 -21.69 -0.42
CA LEU A 127 -3.81 -21.75 -0.42
C LEU A 127 -3.23 -21.47 -1.81
N LEU A 128 -3.74 -22.17 -2.82
CA LEU A 128 -3.35 -21.93 -4.20
C LEU A 128 -3.60 -20.46 -4.60
N LYS A 129 -4.74 -19.91 -4.17
CA LYS A 129 -5.12 -18.53 -4.45
C LYS A 129 -4.20 -17.50 -3.80
N GLY A 130 -3.85 -17.72 -2.52
CA GLY A 130 -2.89 -16.89 -1.81
C GLY A 130 -1.50 -16.94 -2.47
N VAL A 131 -1.00 -18.13 -2.81
CA VAL A 131 0.28 -18.28 -3.51
C VAL A 131 0.28 -17.55 -4.86
N ILE A 132 -0.76 -17.71 -5.67
CA ILE A 132 -0.88 -17.04 -6.97
C ILE A 132 -0.91 -15.51 -6.80
N PHE A 133 -1.75 -15.01 -5.89
CA PHE A 133 -1.85 -13.57 -5.62
C PHE A 133 -0.49 -13.00 -5.21
N SER A 134 0.17 -13.62 -4.24
CA SER A 134 1.46 -13.16 -3.72
C SER A 134 2.58 -13.26 -4.75
N ALA A 135 2.57 -14.30 -5.58
CA ALA A 135 3.56 -14.45 -6.64
C ALA A 135 3.41 -13.36 -7.71
N ILE A 136 2.18 -13.07 -8.14
CA ILE A 136 1.90 -11.99 -9.09
C ILE A 136 2.30 -10.64 -8.50
N ALA A 137 1.96 -10.38 -7.24
CA ALA A 137 2.23 -9.10 -6.59
C ALA A 137 3.74 -8.88 -6.36
N ALA A 138 4.44 -9.87 -5.81
CA ALA A 138 5.87 -9.79 -5.52
C ALA A 138 6.72 -9.85 -6.79
N PHE A 139 6.62 -10.93 -7.55
CA PHE A 139 7.54 -11.17 -8.67
C PHE A 139 7.11 -10.45 -9.95
N GLY A 140 5.83 -10.10 -10.09
CA GLY A 140 5.33 -9.27 -11.18
C GLY A 140 5.32 -7.79 -10.79
N GLY A 141 4.45 -7.42 -9.86
CA GLY A 141 4.18 -6.03 -9.47
C GLY A 141 5.42 -5.28 -8.99
N MET A 142 6.12 -5.80 -7.97
CA MET A 142 7.28 -5.10 -7.40
C MET A 142 8.45 -5.01 -8.38
N ASN A 143 8.72 -6.07 -9.15
CA ASN A 143 9.74 -6.02 -10.20
C ASN A 143 9.38 -5.04 -11.31
N PHE A 144 8.12 -4.94 -11.70
CA PHE A 144 7.65 -3.92 -12.63
C PHE A 144 7.85 -2.51 -12.06
N PHE A 145 7.49 -2.26 -10.80
CA PHE A 145 7.73 -0.96 -10.15
C PHE A 145 9.20 -0.61 -10.02
N LYS A 146 10.06 -1.61 -9.80
CA LYS A 146 11.51 -1.43 -9.84
C LYS A 146 11.98 -1.03 -11.24
N ALA A 147 11.48 -1.70 -12.28
CA ALA A 147 11.87 -1.44 -13.67
C ALA A 147 11.49 -0.03 -14.15
N ILE A 148 10.35 0.51 -13.69
CA ILE A 148 9.89 1.86 -14.06
C ILE A 148 10.35 2.96 -13.10
N GLY A 149 11.20 2.64 -12.11
CA GLY A 149 11.78 3.61 -11.17
C GLY A 149 10.88 4.04 -10.01
N PHE A 150 9.76 3.35 -9.78
CA PHE A 150 8.85 3.65 -8.68
C PHE A 150 9.34 3.10 -7.34
N TYR A 151 10.12 2.02 -7.38
CA TYR A 151 10.58 1.30 -6.20
C TYR A 151 12.08 1.03 -6.29
N ASN A 152 12.82 1.36 -5.24
CA ASN A 152 14.23 0.98 -5.08
C ASN A 152 14.38 0.09 -3.86
N ALA A 153 14.69 -1.18 -4.11
CA ALA A 153 14.77 -2.23 -3.11
C ALA A 153 16.00 -2.15 -2.19
N LYS A 154 17.06 -1.36 -2.46
CA LYS A 154 18.27 -1.23 -1.60
C LYS A 154 18.81 -2.53 -0.93
N ASN A 155 18.71 -3.70 -1.59
CA ASN A 155 19.04 -5.07 -1.12
C ASN A 155 17.90 -5.91 -0.51
N TRP A 156 16.68 -5.38 -0.44
CA TRP A 156 15.48 -6.14 -0.12
C TRP A 156 15.21 -7.23 -1.16
N SER A 157 14.97 -8.45 -0.67
CA SER A 157 14.67 -9.60 -1.51
C SER A 157 13.20 -9.63 -1.89
N THR A 158 12.91 -9.86 -3.17
CA THR A 158 11.53 -10.06 -3.67
C THR A 158 10.83 -11.25 -3.00
N LEU A 159 11.58 -12.19 -2.41
CA LEU A 159 10.99 -13.27 -1.61
C LEU A 159 10.31 -12.76 -0.34
N TYR A 160 10.83 -11.69 0.27
CA TYR A 160 10.19 -11.09 1.43
C TYR A 160 8.91 -10.36 1.04
N ASP A 161 8.87 -9.73 -0.14
CA ASP A 161 7.62 -9.19 -0.69
C ASP A 161 6.57 -10.28 -0.85
N PHE A 162 6.96 -11.46 -1.35
CA PHE A 162 6.06 -12.61 -1.46
C PHE A 162 5.46 -13.00 -0.10
N ILE A 163 6.29 -13.09 0.94
CA ILE A 163 5.83 -13.40 2.30
C ILE A 163 4.87 -12.32 2.80
N ILE A 164 5.17 -11.04 2.59
CA ILE A 164 4.30 -9.92 2.97
C ILE A 164 2.94 -10.04 2.29
N PHE A 165 2.90 -10.16 0.95
CA PHE A 165 1.63 -10.28 0.22
C PHE A 165 0.84 -11.53 0.62
N PHE A 166 1.53 -12.62 0.94
CA PHE A 166 0.90 -13.85 1.41
C PHE A 166 0.22 -13.63 2.75
N THR A 167 0.90 -13.00 3.70
CA THR A 167 0.30 -12.61 4.98
C THR A 167 -0.87 -11.64 4.80
N LEU A 168 -0.73 -10.60 3.96
CA LEU A 168 -1.81 -9.64 3.71
C LEU A 168 -3.06 -10.31 3.14
N TYR A 169 -2.89 -11.20 2.15
CA TYR A 169 -3.99 -11.95 1.55
C TYR A 169 -4.73 -12.78 2.61
N TYR A 170 -4.00 -13.47 3.49
CA TYR A 170 -4.60 -14.35 4.48
C TYR A 170 -5.27 -13.61 5.63
N VAL A 171 -4.72 -12.48 6.08
CA VAL A 171 -5.39 -11.65 7.07
C VAL A 171 -6.68 -11.06 6.50
N ALA A 172 -6.65 -10.57 5.26
CA ALA A 172 -7.86 -10.10 4.60
C ALA A 172 -8.88 -11.23 4.43
N TYR A 173 -8.44 -12.42 3.99
CA TYR A 173 -9.30 -13.60 3.86
C TYR A 173 -9.98 -13.95 5.18
N ALA A 174 -9.20 -14.08 6.26
CA ALA A 174 -9.71 -14.47 7.58
C ALA A 174 -10.81 -13.51 8.07
N VAL A 175 -10.67 -12.22 7.81
CA VAL A 175 -11.68 -11.24 8.21
C VAL A 175 -12.90 -11.24 7.31
N THR A 176 -12.76 -11.59 6.03
CA THR A 176 -13.93 -11.78 5.16
C THR A 176 -14.77 -13.02 5.47
N THR A 177 -14.22 -13.96 6.25
CA THR A 177 -14.92 -15.17 6.72
C THR A 177 -15.57 -15.03 8.08
N VAL A 178 -15.42 -13.88 8.76
CA VAL A 178 -16.10 -13.63 10.04
C VAL A 178 -17.60 -13.55 9.81
N GLU A 179 -18.38 -14.24 10.64
CA GLU A 179 -19.85 -14.27 10.58
C GLU A 179 -20.52 -13.47 11.70
N SER A 180 -19.75 -12.98 12.67
CA SER A 180 -20.24 -12.24 13.85
C SER A 180 -20.60 -10.77 13.55
N TYR A 181 -21.37 -10.51 12.49
CA TYR A 181 -21.84 -9.18 12.07
C TYR A 181 -23.33 -8.96 12.31
N SER A 182 -23.90 -9.58 13.36
CA SER A 182 -25.27 -9.27 13.78
C SER A 182 -25.41 -7.78 14.08
N LYS A 183 -26.62 -7.24 13.91
CA LYS A 183 -26.82 -5.82 14.24
C LYS A 183 -26.63 -5.63 15.75
N LEU A 184 -26.12 -4.46 16.14
CA LEU A 184 -25.88 -4.13 17.54
C LEU A 184 -27.17 -3.95 18.35
N ASP A 185 -28.29 -3.74 17.68
CA ASP A 185 -29.62 -3.55 18.25
C ASP A 185 -30.51 -4.81 18.18
N GLU A 186 -29.99 -5.93 17.66
CA GLU A 186 -30.66 -7.22 17.73
C GLU A 186 -30.31 -7.88 19.09
N ALA A 187 -31.27 -7.84 20.02
CA ALA A 187 -31.22 -8.46 21.35
C ALA A 187 -31.34 -9.99 21.28
#